data_AF-A0AAT9HPT6-F1
#
_entry.id   AF-A0AAT9HPT6-F1
#
_cell.length_a   1.000
_cell.length_b   1.000
_cell.length_c   1.000
_cell.angle_alpha   90.00
_cell.angle_beta   90.00
_cell.angle_gamma   90.00
#
_symmetry.space_group_name_H-M   'P 1'
#
loop_
_entity.id
_entity.type
_entity.pdbx_description
1 polymer ?
#
loop_
_entity_poly.entity_id
_entity_poly.type
_entity_poly.pdbx_seq_one_letter_code
_entity_poly.pdbx_strand_id
1 'polypeptide(L)'
;MKYRTIGTGPHSRRVSVLALGAMLFGSTTDEKTSFAVLDRYVEAGGNFIDTSDNYAFWTDGGQGGQSEELLGRWRRSRGAGDEIVVATKLGARPLAPGTSYTDNPEGLSAKVIREASERSRMGVPPARA
;
A
#
# COMPACT_ATOMS: atom_id res chain seq x y z
N MET A 1 8.40 -13.91 -14.71
CA MET A 1 8.91 -13.29 -13.47
C MET A 1 9.86 -14.23 -12.72
N LYS A 2 10.90 -13.72 -12.04
CA LYS A 2 11.70 -14.49 -11.05
C LYS A 2 11.21 -14.18 -9.63
N TYR A 3 11.33 -15.12 -8.70
CA TYR A 3 10.85 -14.97 -7.32
C TYR A 3 11.95 -15.27 -6.29
N ARG A 4 11.83 -14.63 -5.11
CA ARG A 4 12.66 -14.85 -3.92
C ARG A 4 11.77 -14.94 -2.68
N THR A 5 12.27 -15.61 -1.65
CA THR A 5 11.59 -15.69 -0.36
C THR A 5 12.19 -14.64 0.58
N ILE A 6 11.33 -13.80 1.15
CA ILE A 6 11.69 -12.90 2.25
C ILE A 6 11.26 -13.55 3.56
N GLY A 7 12.17 -13.58 4.54
CA GLY A 7 11.99 -14.22 5.84
C GLY A 7 12.47 -15.67 5.89
N THR A 8 12.62 -16.19 7.11
CA THR A 8 13.21 -17.52 7.38
C THR A 8 12.29 -18.46 8.17
N GLY A 9 11.06 -18.03 8.46
CA GLY A 9 10.13 -18.74 9.33
C GLY A 9 8.71 -18.94 8.74
N PRO A 10 7.72 -19.27 9.58
CA PRO A 10 6.35 -19.60 9.14
C PRO A 10 5.61 -18.42 8.48
N HIS A 11 6.12 -17.20 8.63
CA HIS A 11 5.57 -15.99 8.01
C HIS A 11 6.37 -15.52 6.79
N SER A 12 7.24 -16.38 6.23
CA SER A 12 7.95 -16.06 5.00
C SER A 12 6.98 -15.76 3.85
N ARG A 13 7.43 -14.94 2.90
CA ARG A 13 6.64 -14.54 1.73
C ARG A 13 7.47 -14.77 0.48
N ARG A 14 6.90 -15.47 -0.51
CA ARG A 14 7.50 -15.62 -1.83
C ARG A 14 7.04 -14.45 -2.71
N VAL A 15 7.98 -13.59 -3.07
CA VAL A 15 7.74 -12.33 -3.78
C VAL A 15 8.50 -12.30 -5.11
N SER A 16 7.96 -11.58 -6.08
CA SER A 16 8.66 -11.24 -7.32
C SER A 16 9.91 -10.43 -7.01
N VAL A 17 10.99 -10.66 -7.76
CA VAL A 17 12.26 -9.92 -7.56
C VAL A 17 12.16 -8.42 -7.87
N LEU A 18 11.10 -8.02 -8.59
CA LEU A 18 10.74 -6.64 -8.80
C LEU A 18 9.49 -6.33 -7.98
N ALA A 19 9.58 -5.31 -7.13
CA ALA A 19 8.44 -4.74 -6.42
C ALA A 19 7.85 -3.58 -7.25
N LEU A 20 6.53 -3.43 -7.24
CA LEU A 20 5.84 -2.28 -7.80
C LEU A 20 5.56 -1.25 -6.69
N GLY A 21 6.14 -0.07 -6.78
CA GLY A 21 5.80 1.05 -5.89
C GLY A 21 4.48 1.71 -6.31
N ALA A 22 3.60 1.94 -5.34
CA ALA A 22 2.27 2.53 -5.57
C ALA A 22 2.13 3.98 -5.07
N MET A 23 3.25 4.67 -4.83
CA MET A 23 3.29 6.00 -4.19
C MET A 23 2.33 7.04 -4.76
N LEU A 24 2.10 7.03 -6.08
CA LEU A 24 1.28 8.02 -6.77
C LEU A 24 -0.12 7.50 -7.15
N PHE A 25 -0.42 6.23 -6.86
CA PHE A 25 -1.65 5.62 -7.32
C PHE A 25 -2.85 6.20 -6.57
N GLY A 26 -3.87 6.61 -7.32
CA GLY A 26 -5.11 7.20 -6.78
C GLY A 26 -4.96 8.68 -6.44
N SER A 27 -3.86 9.29 -6.89
CA SER A 27 -3.58 10.72 -6.71
C SER A 27 -3.09 11.33 -8.03
N THR A 28 -1.81 11.67 -8.15
CA THR A 28 -1.20 12.14 -9.40
C THR A 28 -1.39 11.14 -10.54
N THR A 29 -1.31 9.84 -10.26
CA THR A 29 -1.73 8.80 -11.20
C THR A 29 -3.19 8.46 -10.93
N ASP A 30 -4.06 8.79 -11.87
CA ASP A 30 -5.50 8.53 -11.75
C ASP A 30 -5.81 7.02 -11.60
N GLU A 31 -7.04 6.70 -11.20
CA GLU A 31 -7.43 5.32 -10.93
C GLU A 31 -7.34 4.41 -12.15
N LYS A 32 -7.79 4.89 -13.31
CA LYS A 32 -7.81 4.10 -14.55
C LYS A 32 -6.39 3.71 -14.96
N THR A 33 -5.47 4.68 -14.91
CA THR A 33 -4.06 4.49 -15.22
C THR A 33 -3.39 3.59 -14.18
N SER A 34 -3.66 3.82 -12.89
CA SER A 34 -3.13 2.98 -11.80
C SER A 34 -3.56 1.53 -11.96
N PHE A 35 -4.84 1.28 -12.26
CA PHE A 35 -5.37 -0.06 -12.51
C PHE A 35 -4.69 -0.72 -13.71
N ALA A 36 -4.51 0.01 -14.81
CA ALA A 36 -3.83 -0.53 -15.99
C ALA A 36 -2.37 -0.93 -15.69
N VAL A 37 -1.65 -0.15 -14.88
CA VAL A 37 -0.29 -0.49 -14.46
C VAL A 37 -0.28 -1.72 -13.54
N LEU A 38 -1.20 -1.78 -12.57
CA LEU A 38 -1.35 -2.93 -11.66
C LEU A 38 -1.67 -4.21 -12.43
N ASP A 39 -2.66 -4.14 -13.32
CA ASP A 39 -3.08 -5.26 -14.18
C ASP A 39 -1.90 -5.76 -15.02
N ARG A 40 -1.16 -4.84 -15.66
CA ARG A 40 0.01 -5.18 -16.48
C ARG A 40 1.14 -5.81 -15.67
N TYR A 41 1.39 -5.29 -14.46
CA TYR A 41 2.41 -5.82 -13.57
C TYR A 41 2.08 -7.25 -13.14
N VAL A 42 0.83 -7.50 -12.75
CA VAL A 42 0.36 -8.84 -12.35
C VAL A 42 0.36 -9.81 -13.52
N GLU A 43 -0.09 -9.38 -14.71
CA GLU A 43 -0.03 -10.17 -15.94
C GLU A 43 1.41 -10.60 -16.29
N ALA A 44 2.40 -9.74 -16.02
CA ALA A 44 3.82 -10.06 -16.19
C ALA A 44 4.39 -11.00 -15.09
N GLY A 45 3.55 -11.42 -14.14
CA GLY A 45 3.86 -12.28 -13.01
C GLY A 45 4.34 -11.53 -11.76
N GLY A 46 4.20 -10.21 -11.70
CA GLY A 46 4.48 -9.44 -10.49
C GLY A 46 3.51 -9.77 -9.37
N ASN A 47 3.98 -9.79 -8.12
CA ASN A 47 3.11 -10.02 -6.97
C ASN A 47 3.49 -9.24 -5.71
N PHE A 48 4.47 -8.34 -5.78
CA PHE A 48 4.97 -7.61 -4.63
C PHE A 48 4.73 -6.11 -4.80
N ILE A 49 3.79 -5.57 -4.05
CA ILE A 49 3.35 -4.17 -4.16
C ILE A 49 3.71 -3.43 -2.88
N ASP A 50 4.36 -2.29 -3.04
CA ASP A 50 4.77 -1.41 -1.97
C ASP A 50 3.84 -0.18 -1.89
N THR A 51 3.36 0.13 -0.68
CA THR A 51 2.52 1.28 -0.36
C THR A 51 2.88 1.87 1.02
N SER A 52 2.14 2.86 1.49
CA SER A 52 2.28 3.49 2.80
C SER A 52 0.98 4.18 3.19
N ASP A 53 0.69 4.24 4.49
CA ASP A 53 -0.49 4.91 5.05
C ASP A 53 -0.46 6.44 4.89
N ASN A 54 0.70 6.99 4.54
CA ASN A 54 0.90 8.41 4.27
C ASN A 54 0.98 8.74 2.77
N TYR A 55 1.00 7.76 1.86
CA TYR A 55 1.09 8.08 0.44
C TYR A 55 -0.09 8.93 -0.03
N ALA A 56 0.24 9.95 -0.84
CA ALA A 56 -0.61 11.07 -1.24
C ALA A 56 -0.98 12.08 -0.12
N PHE A 57 -0.21 12.17 0.97
CA PHE A 57 -0.37 13.29 1.91
C PHE A 57 0.04 14.64 1.28
N TRP A 58 1.00 14.64 0.35
CA TRP A 58 1.58 15.85 -0.28
C TRP A 58 0.67 16.50 -1.33
N THR A 59 -0.43 15.85 -1.71
CA THR A 59 -1.40 16.46 -2.61
C THR A 59 -2.25 17.49 -1.89
N ASP A 60 -2.77 18.48 -2.61
CA ASP A 60 -3.66 19.47 -2.03
C ASP A 60 -4.88 18.81 -1.34
N GLY A 61 -5.14 19.19 -0.08
CA GLY A 61 -6.14 18.55 0.77
C GLY A 61 -5.84 17.11 1.21
N GLY A 62 -4.66 16.58 0.91
CA GLY A 62 -4.26 15.20 1.24
C GLY A 62 -3.92 14.99 2.72
N GLN A 63 -4.16 13.76 3.19
CA GLN A 63 -3.74 13.30 4.52
C GLN A 63 -3.02 11.93 4.49
N GLY A 64 -3.00 11.26 3.35
CA GLY A 64 -2.43 9.92 3.20
C GLY A 64 -3.48 8.80 3.14
N GLY A 65 -3.06 7.64 2.64
CA GLY A 65 -3.87 6.42 2.57
C GLY A 65 -4.62 6.25 1.25
N GLN A 66 -4.63 7.25 0.38
CA GLN A 66 -5.35 7.18 -0.90
C GLN A 66 -4.82 6.05 -1.80
N SER A 67 -3.50 5.80 -1.78
CA SER A 67 -2.91 4.68 -2.53
C SER A 67 -3.31 3.31 -1.96
N GLU A 68 -3.46 3.19 -0.64
CA GLU A 68 -4.01 1.98 -0.01
C GLU A 68 -5.47 1.77 -0.40
N GLU A 69 -6.30 2.79 -0.31
CA GLU A 69 -7.70 2.70 -0.71
C GLU A 69 -7.85 2.31 -2.19
N LEU A 70 -7.01 2.86 -3.07
CA LEU A 70 -6.98 2.46 -4.47
C LEU A 70 -6.61 1.00 -4.63
N LEU A 71 -5.55 0.51 -3.96
CA LEU A 71 -5.16 -0.90 -4.00
C LEU A 71 -6.29 -1.80 -3.49
N GLY A 72 -7.01 -1.39 -2.44
CA GLY A 72 -8.19 -2.09 -1.95
C GLY A 72 -9.31 -2.16 -2.99
N ARG A 73 -9.60 -1.05 -3.70
CA ARG A 73 -10.59 -1.05 -4.80
C ARG A 73 -10.15 -1.93 -5.96
N TRP A 74 -8.88 -1.84 -6.37
CA TRP A 74 -8.32 -2.66 -7.43
C TRP A 74 -8.43 -4.16 -7.10
N ARG A 75 -7.98 -4.57 -5.91
CA ARG A 75 -8.07 -5.98 -5.45
C ARG A 75 -9.50 -6.51 -5.49
N ARG A 76 -10.46 -5.74 -4.97
CA ARG A 76 -11.89 -6.11 -5.03
C ARG A 76 -12.40 -6.21 -6.46
N SER A 77 -12.00 -5.29 -7.34
CA SER A 77 -12.47 -5.26 -8.73
C SER A 77 -11.94 -6.40 -9.59
N ARG A 78 -10.76 -6.95 -9.25
CA ARG A 78 -10.10 -8.04 -9.98
C ARG A 78 -10.26 -9.41 -9.32
N GLY A 79 -10.77 -9.45 -8.08
CA GLY A 79 -10.72 -10.65 -7.26
C GLY A 79 -9.29 -11.04 -6.87
N ALA A 80 -8.36 -10.07 -6.85
CA ALA A 80 -6.95 -10.33 -6.53
C ALA A 80 -6.78 -10.57 -5.02
N GLY A 81 -6.46 -11.82 -4.70
CA GLY A 81 -6.41 -12.38 -3.36
C GLY A 81 -5.01 -12.37 -2.74
N ASP A 82 -4.71 -13.40 -1.95
CA ASP A 82 -3.47 -13.50 -1.17
C ASP A 82 -2.24 -13.87 -2.01
N GLU A 83 -2.42 -14.13 -3.31
CA GLU A 83 -1.33 -14.21 -4.27
C GLU A 83 -0.55 -12.89 -4.38
N ILE A 84 -1.19 -11.76 -4.05
CA ILE A 84 -0.58 -10.43 -4.00
C ILE A 84 -0.05 -10.14 -2.59
N VAL A 85 1.26 -9.94 -2.49
CA VAL A 85 1.94 -9.52 -1.27
C VAL A 85 2.00 -7.99 -1.24
N VAL A 86 1.31 -7.39 -0.28
CA VAL A 86 1.33 -5.94 -0.04
C VAL A 86 2.25 -5.64 1.14
N ALA A 87 3.25 -4.80 0.93
CA ALA A 87 4.03 -4.17 1.99
C ALA A 87 3.53 -2.74 2.19
N THR A 88 3.12 -2.41 3.42
CA THR A 88 2.77 -1.04 3.82
C THR A 88 3.69 -0.56 4.94
N LYS A 89 3.67 0.74 5.19
CA LYS A 89 4.50 1.47 6.16
C LYS A 89 3.60 2.44 6.92
N LEU A 90 4.03 2.80 8.12
CA LEU A 90 3.30 3.68 9.04
C LEU A 90 4.27 4.61 9.79
N GLY A 91 3.73 5.59 10.49
CA GLY A 91 4.45 6.48 11.41
C GLY A 91 4.78 7.85 10.85
N ALA A 92 4.70 8.03 9.54
CA ALA A 92 4.99 9.28 8.84
C ALA A 92 3.74 9.94 8.24
N ARG A 93 2.53 9.54 8.69
CA ARG A 93 1.30 10.22 8.32
C ARG A 93 1.20 11.56 9.06
N PRO A 94 0.95 12.69 8.38
CA PRO A 94 0.72 13.96 9.05
C PRO A 94 -0.57 13.93 9.87
N LEU A 95 -0.56 14.56 11.06
CA LEU A 95 -1.73 14.56 11.95
C LEU A 95 -2.89 15.44 11.45
N ALA A 96 -2.64 16.39 10.56
CA ALA A 96 -3.66 17.24 9.95
C ALA A 96 -3.51 17.33 8.42
N PRO A 97 -4.61 17.45 7.66
CA PRO A 97 -4.54 17.65 6.21
C PRO A 97 -3.70 18.88 5.83
N GLY A 98 -2.94 18.78 4.74
CA GLY A 98 -2.09 19.87 4.26
C GLY A 98 -0.88 20.21 5.14
N THR A 99 -0.57 19.38 6.14
CA THR A 99 0.65 19.53 6.96
C THR A 99 1.75 18.56 6.54
N SER A 100 3.01 18.90 6.82
CA SER A 100 4.14 18.02 6.53
C SER A 100 4.32 16.97 7.61
N TYR A 101 4.77 15.77 7.22
CA TYR A 101 5.20 14.73 8.16
C TYR A 101 6.47 15.11 8.92
N THR A 102 7.21 16.13 8.46
CA THR A 102 8.39 16.66 9.18
C THR A 102 8.00 17.49 10.39
N ASP A 103 6.80 18.09 10.37
CA ASP A 103 6.40 19.05 11.38
C ASP A 103 5.64 18.38 12.53
N ASN A 104 4.78 17.41 12.20
CA ASN A 104 3.96 16.71 13.19
C ASN A 104 3.54 15.31 12.69
N PRO A 105 4.49 14.35 12.60
CA PRO A 105 4.17 12.97 12.23
C PRO A 105 3.38 12.29 13.36
N GLU A 106 2.53 11.33 13.00
CA GLU A 106 1.86 10.49 14.01
C GLU A 106 2.83 9.71 14.92
N GLY A 107 4.05 9.41 14.44
CA GLY A 107 5.12 8.77 15.20
C GLY A 107 4.98 7.25 15.33
N LEU A 108 5.82 6.65 16.17
CA LEU A 108 5.95 5.18 16.28
C LEU A 108 5.65 4.66 17.70
N SER A 109 4.77 5.33 18.44
CA SER A 109 4.31 4.80 19.73
C SER A 109 3.57 3.47 19.51
N ALA A 110 3.58 2.58 20.51
CA ALA A 110 2.88 1.29 20.42
C ALA A 110 1.38 1.44 20.08
N LYS A 111 0.75 2.52 20.58
CA LYS A 111 -0.63 2.88 20.24
C LYS A 111 -0.77 3.21 18.75
N VAL A 112 0.09 4.09 18.24
CA VAL A 112 0.04 4.54 16.83
C VAL A 112 0.33 3.38 15.88
N ILE A 113 1.32 2.54 16.17
CA ILE A 113 1.61 1.34 15.36
C ILE A 113 0.38 0.45 15.23
N ARG A 114 -0.33 0.20 16.34
CA ARG A 114 -1.55 -0.62 16.34
C ARG A 114 -2.65 0.04 15.52
N GLU A 115 -2.94 1.31 15.77
CA GLU A 115 -4.02 2.04 15.09
C GLU A 115 -3.75 2.19 13.59
N ALA A 116 -2.52 2.53 13.20
CA ALA A 116 -2.13 2.67 11.79
C ALA A 116 -2.13 1.33 11.05
N SER A 117 -1.72 0.24 11.70
CA SER A 117 -1.81 -1.11 11.12
C SER A 117 -3.26 -1.51 10.84
N GLU A 118 -4.19 -1.22 11.77
CA GLU A 118 -5.62 -1.51 11.56
C GLU A 118 -6.21 -0.63 10.46
N ARG A 119 -5.89 0.67 10.42
CA ARG A 119 -6.33 1.54 9.31
C ARG A 119 -5.83 1.04 7.95
N SER A 120 -4.56 0.65 7.86
CA SER A 120 -3.98 0.11 6.62
C SER A 120 -4.67 -1.18 6.19
N ARG A 121 -5.02 -2.06 7.14
CA ARG A 121 -5.80 -3.28 6.87
C ARG A 121 -7.20 -2.97 6.34
N MET A 122 -7.83 -1.88 6.77
CA MET A 122 -9.13 -1.46 6.22
C MET A 122 -8.99 -0.87 4.81
N GLY A 123 -7.90 -0.15 4.53
CA GLY A 123 -7.60 0.43 3.22
C GLY A 123 -7.29 -0.63 2.16
N VAL A 124 -6.43 -1.60 2.52
CA VAL A 124 -6.07 -2.76 1.67
C VAL A 124 -6.49 -4.06 2.37
N PRO A 125 -7.80 -4.39 2.39
CA PRO A 125 -8.27 -5.58 3.07
C PRO A 125 -7.59 -6.84 2.52
N PRO A 126 -7.29 -7.84 3.38
CA PRO A 126 -6.83 -9.14 2.91
C PRO A 126 -7.87 -9.77 1.97
N ALA A 127 -7.46 -10.78 1.22
CA ALA A 127 -8.42 -11.54 0.41
C ALA A 127 -9.54 -12.07 1.32
N ARG A 128 -10.77 -12.08 0.83
CA ARG A 128 -11.83 -12.82 1.51
C ARG A 128 -11.43 -14.30 1.46
N ALA A 129 -11.32 -14.93 2.62
CA ALA A 129 -11.22 -16.38 2.75
C ALA A 129 -12.49 -17.07 2.23
#